data_AF-A0A7K1UKL7-F1
#
_entry.id   AF-A0A7K1UKL7-F1
#
_cell.length_a   1.000
_cell.length_b   1.000
_cell.length_c   1.000
_cell.angle_alpha   90.00
_cell.angle_beta   90.00
_cell.angle_gamma   90.00
#
_symmetry.space_group_name_H-M   'P 1'
#
loop_
_entity.id
_entity.type
_entity.pdbx_description
1 polymer ?
#
loop_
_entity_poly.entity_id
_entity_poly.type
_entity_poly.pdbx_seq_one_letter_code
_entity_poly.pdbx_strand_id
1 'polypeptide(L)'
;MTGTTTFAKDAVARLAQRHGIDAKFAAHQADINKMVADALANGGSRAASSEAGMVRGVHYLQLVEPIKQLKRDGRMEDALVLCYAAIQGAEAARQGREPAPWYTEQAAIIRRKLGQRDDEIAVLRRWLAICPPDRREGSRIKQRLEKLA
;
A
#
# COMPACT_ATOMS: atom_id res chain seq x y z
N MET A 1 -13.01 5.25 31.63
CA MET A 1 -12.29 4.16 30.95
C MET A 1 -12.10 4.55 29.49
N THR A 2 -10.97 5.15 29.14
CA THR A 2 -10.71 5.67 27.78
C THR A 2 -9.20 5.60 27.53
N GLY A 3 -8.68 4.38 27.35
CA GLY A 3 -7.23 4.14 27.30
C GLY A 3 -6.74 3.18 26.22
N THR A 4 -7.63 2.62 25.39
CA THR A 4 -7.24 1.50 24.49
C THR A 4 -7.14 1.88 23.01
N THR A 5 -7.56 3.07 22.62
CA THR A 5 -7.69 3.42 21.18
C THR A 5 -6.41 4.00 20.54
N THR A 6 -5.40 4.37 21.33
CA THR A 6 -4.13 4.91 20.79
C THR A 6 -3.18 3.78 20.35
N PHE A 7 -3.15 2.65 21.06
CA PHE A 7 -2.23 1.54 20.73
C PHE A 7 -2.58 0.80 19.43
N ALA A 8 -3.86 0.79 19.02
CA ALA A 8 -4.30 0.14 17.78
C ALA A 8 -4.10 1.00 16.51
N LYS A 9 -4.05 2.33 16.66
CA LYS A 9 -3.86 3.25 15.52
C LYS A 9 -2.44 3.18 14.95
N ASP A 10 -1.45 2.74 15.73
CA ASP A 10 -0.04 2.77 15.33
C ASP A 10 0.50 1.45 14.75
N ALA A 11 -0.30 0.39 14.65
CA ALA A 11 0.22 -0.94 14.32
C ALA A 11 0.90 -1.00 12.94
N VAL A 12 0.37 -0.29 11.93
CA VAL A 12 0.97 -0.22 10.58
C VAL A 12 2.28 0.55 10.61
N ALA A 13 2.30 1.70 11.29
CA ALA A 13 3.50 2.50 11.48
C ALA A 13 4.59 1.74 12.21
N ARG A 14 4.24 1.07 13.32
CA ARG A 14 5.16 0.25 14.10
C ARG A 14 5.65 -0.96 13.33
N LEU A 15 4.79 -1.61 12.53
CA LEU A 15 5.20 -2.73 11.68
C LEU A 15 6.21 -2.25 10.62
N ALA A 16 5.94 -1.13 9.96
CA ALA A 16 6.87 -0.54 9.00
C ALA A 16 8.21 -0.12 9.65
N GLN A 17 8.18 0.39 10.89
CA GLN A 17 9.39 0.81 11.62
C GLN A 17 10.18 -0.36 12.23
N ARG A 18 9.49 -1.42 12.69
CA ARG A 18 10.10 -2.58 13.37
C ARG A 18 10.98 -3.39 12.42
N HIS A 19 10.67 -3.37 11.13
CA HIS A 19 11.48 -4.01 10.11
C HIS A 19 12.43 -2.98 9.55
N GLY A 20 13.61 -2.90 10.17
CA GLY A 20 14.72 -2.07 9.74
C GLY A 20 14.94 -2.27 8.24
N ILE A 21 14.81 -1.20 7.48
CA ILE A 21 15.00 -1.21 6.04
C ILE A 21 16.48 -1.49 5.79
N ASP A 22 16.79 -2.46 4.91
CA ASP A 22 18.17 -2.74 4.52
C ASP A 22 18.90 -1.43 4.24
N ALA A 23 20.14 -1.30 4.71
CA ALA A 23 20.93 -0.07 4.56
C ALA A 23 20.97 0.45 3.11
N LYS A 24 20.91 -0.46 2.14
CA LYS A 24 20.82 -0.16 0.70
C LYS A 24 19.58 0.67 0.31
N PHE A 25 18.45 0.48 0.99
CA PHE A 25 17.19 1.18 0.71
C PHE A 25 16.90 2.30 1.73
N ALA A 26 17.71 2.45 2.77
CA ALA A 26 17.52 3.48 3.80
C ALA A 26 17.55 4.90 3.21
N ALA A 27 18.44 5.18 2.26
CA ALA A 27 18.50 6.47 1.58
C ALA A 27 17.20 6.75 0.80
N HIS A 28 16.73 5.78 0.02
CA HIS A 28 15.48 5.91 -0.73
C HIS A 28 14.27 6.11 0.20
N GLN A 29 14.22 5.41 1.34
CA GLN A 29 13.18 5.64 2.34
C GLN A 29 13.26 7.04 2.92
N ALA A 30 14.47 7.54 3.24
CA ALA A 30 14.65 8.87 3.77
C ALA A 30 14.16 9.95 2.79
N ASP A 31 14.44 9.77 1.49
CA ASP A 31 13.95 10.66 0.44
C ASP A 31 12.42 10.67 0.36
N ILE A 32 11.77 9.49 0.41
CA ILE A 32 10.30 9.39 0.44
C ILE A 32 9.73 10.06 1.69
N ASN A 33 10.32 9.82 2.86
CA ASN A 33 9.89 10.42 4.12
C ASN A 33 9.98 11.95 4.06
N LYS A 34 11.08 12.48 3.53
CA LYS A 34 11.26 13.92 3.33
C LYS A 34 10.22 14.49 2.37
N MET A 35 10.04 13.85 1.22
CA MET A 35 9.05 14.28 0.22
C MET A 35 7.63 14.35 0.81
N VAL A 36 7.23 13.34 1.61
CA VAL A 36 5.93 13.31 2.28
C VAL A 36 5.83 14.41 3.33
N ALA A 37 6.86 14.59 4.16
CA ALA A 37 6.89 15.65 5.17
C ALA A 37 6.78 17.05 4.53
N ASP A 38 7.55 17.31 3.47
CA ASP A 38 7.51 18.56 2.72
C ASP A 38 6.13 18.78 2.09
N ALA A 39 5.51 17.73 1.52
CA ALA A 39 4.20 17.85 0.91
C ALA A 39 3.09 18.17 1.94
N LEU A 40 3.19 17.63 3.15
CA LEU A 40 2.26 17.91 4.25
C LEU A 40 2.50 19.31 4.86
N ALA A 41 3.76 19.74 4.98
CA ALA A 41 4.11 21.03 5.59
C ALA A 41 3.73 22.25 4.74
N ASN A 42 3.77 22.12 3.41
CA ASN A 42 3.58 23.25 2.49
C ASN A 42 2.11 23.67 2.29
N GLY A 43 1.14 22.95 2.88
CA GLY A 43 -0.29 23.29 2.82
C GLY A 43 -0.92 23.21 1.42
N GLY A 44 -2.13 23.76 1.30
CA GLY A 44 -2.86 23.90 0.03
C GLY A 44 -3.31 22.57 -0.61
N SER A 45 -3.57 22.61 -1.91
CA SER A 45 -4.08 21.44 -2.67
C SER A 45 -3.11 20.25 -2.68
N ARG A 46 -1.81 20.51 -2.54
CA ARG A 46 -0.77 19.48 -2.47
C ARG A 46 -0.75 18.77 -1.11
N ALA A 47 -0.96 19.49 -0.01
CA ALA A 47 -1.13 18.88 1.31
C ALA A 47 -2.40 18.03 1.35
N ALA A 48 -3.55 18.56 0.91
CA ALA A 48 -4.81 17.81 0.88
C ALA A 48 -4.70 16.50 0.06
N SER A 49 -4.00 16.56 -1.07
CA SER A 49 -3.70 15.39 -1.90
C SER A 49 -2.86 14.34 -1.18
N SER A 50 -1.89 14.79 -0.37
CA SER A 50 -0.99 13.92 0.39
C SER A 50 -1.67 13.37 1.65
N GLU A 51 -2.50 14.18 2.32
CA GLU A 51 -3.32 13.76 3.46
C GLU A 51 -4.30 12.65 3.08
N ALA A 52 -4.89 12.71 1.88
CA ALA A 52 -5.75 11.65 1.37
C ALA A 52 -5.04 10.30 1.27
N GLY A 53 -3.71 10.28 1.10
CA GLY A 53 -2.89 9.07 1.04
C GLY A 53 -2.45 8.52 2.40
N MET A 54 -2.79 9.19 3.50
CA MET A 54 -2.40 8.78 4.85
C MET A 54 -3.28 7.64 5.37
N VAL A 55 -2.63 6.61 5.89
CA VAL A 55 -3.30 5.48 6.56
C VAL A 55 -2.60 5.24 7.89
N ARG A 56 -3.33 5.43 8.99
CA ARG A 56 -2.84 5.11 10.34
C ARG A 56 -1.47 5.77 10.65
N GLY A 57 -1.34 7.04 10.26
CA GLY A 57 -0.13 7.83 10.51
C GLY A 57 1.02 7.62 9.52
N VAL A 58 0.85 6.80 8.47
CA VAL A 58 1.88 6.59 7.44
C VAL A 58 1.28 6.83 6.06
N HIS A 59 2.02 7.52 5.20
CA HIS A 59 1.62 7.70 3.80
C HIS A 59 1.86 6.40 3.01
N TYR A 60 0.96 6.02 2.12
CA TYR A 60 1.09 4.75 1.39
C TYR A 60 2.41 4.60 0.61
N LEU A 61 2.99 5.70 0.13
CA LEU A 61 4.31 5.70 -0.54
C LEU A 61 5.46 5.27 0.38
N GLN A 62 5.36 5.53 1.68
CA GLN A 62 6.37 5.14 2.67
C GLN A 62 6.40 3.63 2.92
N LEU A 63 5.41 2.86 2.41
CA LEU A 63 5.30 1.43 2.64
C LEU A 63 6.03 0.58 1.59
N VAL A 64 6.55 1.18 0.51
CA VAL A 64 7.19 0.44 -0.59
C VAL A 64 8.40 -0.37 -0.12
N GLU A 65 9.37 0.26 0.55
CA GLU A 65 10.57 -0.46 1.00
C GLU A 65 10.28 -1.43 2.16
N PRO A 66 9.45 -1.09 3.17
CA PRO A 66 9.01 -2.06 4.17
C PRO A 66 8.34 -3.31 3.57
N ILE A 67 7.46 -3.16 2.57
CA ILE A 67 6.84 -4.30 1.87
C ILE A 67 7.91 -5.15 1.18
N LYS A 68 8.85 -4.51 0.47
CA LYS A 68 9.95 -5.23 -0.19
C LYS A 68 10.80 -6.00 0.81
N GLN A 69 11.13 -5.40 1.95
CA GLN A 69 11.93 -6.04 2.98
C GLN A 69 11.23 -7.27 3.57
N LEU A 70 9.99 -7.11 4.04
CA LEU A 70 9.21 -8.21 4.62
C LEU A 70 9.07 -9.39 3.64
N LYS A 71 8.91 -9.11 2.35
CA LYS A 71 8.87 -10.15 1.31
C LYS A 71 10.21 -10.87 1.13
N ARG A 72 11.35 -10.19 1.29
CA ARG A 72 12.69 -10.81 1.25
C ARG A 72 12.92 -11.68 2.48
N ASP A 73 12.45 -11.22 3.63
CA ASP A 73 12.58 -11.90 4.92
C ASP A 73 11.61 -13.08 5.08
N GLY A 74 10.80 -13.40 4.05
CA GLY A 74 9.81 -14.48 4.10
C GLY A 74 8.57 -14.18 4.94
N ARG A 75 8.42 -12.97 5.46
CA ARG A 75 7.32 -12.52 6.33
C ARG A 75 6.11 -12.07 5.50
N MET A 76 5.52 -13.03 4.80
CA MET A 76 4.48 -12.77 3.80
C MET A 76 3.21 -12.15 4.39
N GLU A 77 2.77 -12.61 5.56
CA GLU A 77 1.58 -12.12 6.25
C GLU A 77 1.75 -10.67 6.69
N ASP A 78 2.92 -10.30 7.22
CA ASP A 78 3.22 -8.91 7.58
C ASP A 78 3.33 -8.02 6.34
N ALA A 79 3.96 -8.51 5.27
CA ALA A 79 4.01 -7.79 4.01
C ALA A 79 2.59 -7.54 3.46
N LEU A 80 1.69 -8.51 3.64
CA LEU A 80 0.29 -8.40 3.24
C LEU A 80 -0.45 -7.33 4.03
N VAL A 81 -0.24 -7.25 5.35
CA VAL A 81 -0.78 -6.17 6.19
C VAL A 81 -0.39 -4.80 5.64
N LEU A 82 0.89 -4.61 5.29
CA LEU A 82 1.35 -3.35 4.71
C LEU A 82 0.79 -3.10 3.30
N CYS A 83 0.65 -4.14 2.47
CA CYS A 83 0.01 -4.01 1.16
C CYS A 83 -1.42 -3.50 1.28
N TYR A 84 -2.23 -4.04 2.20
CA TYR A 84 -3.61 -3.59 2.38
C TYR A 84 -3.72 -2.17 2.93
N ALA A 85 -2.82 -1.77 3.84
CA ALA A 85 -2.72 -0.37 4.27
C ALA A 85 -2.37 0.55 3.09
N ALA A 86 -1.41 0.15 2.24
CA ALA A 86 -1.03 0.93 1.09
C ALA A 86 -2.13 1.01 0.02
N ILE A 87 -2.88 -0.08 -0.20
CA ILE A 87 -4.07 -0.10 -1.07
C ILE A 87 -5.08 0.93 -0.58
N GLN A 88 -5.43 0.93 0.71
CA GLN A 88 -6.38 1.90 1.27
C GLN A 88 -5.94 3.35 1.00
N GLY A 89 -4.67 3.68 1.23
CA GLY A 89 -4.16 5.04 0.99
C GLY A 89 -4.13 5.39 -0.50
N ALA A 90 -3.72 4.46 -1.36
CA ALA A 90 -3.70 4.67 -2.81
C ALA A 90 -5.10 4.86 -3.40
N GLU A 91 -6.10 4.15 -2.88
CA GLU A 91 -7.50 4.30 -3.29
C GLU A 91 -8.07 5.66 -2.88
N ALA A 92 -7.75 6.12 -1.67
CA ALA A 92 -8.19 7.43 -1.18
C ALA A 92 -7.49 8.59 -1.92
N ALA A 93 -6.22 8.44 -2.27
CA ALA A 93 -5.43 9.47 -2.98
C ALA A 93 -5.64 9.50 -4.51
N ARG A 94 -6.50 8.64 -5.08
CA ARG A 94 -6.53 8.38 -6.53
C ARG A 94 -7.01 9.55 -7.41
N GLN A 95 -7.72 10.54 -6.87
CA GLN A 95 -8.17 11.75 -7.61
C GLN A 95 -8.79 11.46 -9.00
N GLY A 96 -9.69 10.47 -9.08
CA GLY A 96 -10.35 10.07 -10.33
C GLY A 96 -9.51 9.19 -11.27
N ARG A 97 -8.25 8.94 -10.94
CA ARG A 97 -7.37 7.98 -11.62
C ARG A 97 -7.55 6.58 -11.05
N GLU A 98 -6.89 5.62 -11.67
CA GLU A 98 -6.67 4.29 -11.12
C GLU A 98 -5.83 4.38 -9.82
N PRO A 99 -6.16 3.60 -8.77
CA PRO A 99 -5.26 3.46 -7.63
C PRO A 99 -3.91 2.91 -8.09
N ALA A 100 -2.83 3.32 -7.43
CA ALA A 100 -1.49 2.82 -7.74
C ALA A 100 -1.47 1.27 -7.75
N PRO A 101 -1.24 0.62 -8.92
CA PRO A 101 -1.52 -0.81 -9.08
C PRO A 101 -0.54 -1.69 -8.31
N TRP A 102 0.69 -1.21 -8.08
CA TRP A 102 1.78 -2.00 -7.50
C TRP A 102 1.41 -2.68 -6.18
N TYR A 103 0.69 -2.01 -5.27
CA TYR A 103 0.30 -2.60 -3.98
C TYR A 103 -0.73 -3.73 -4.13
N THR A 104 -1.66 -3.58 -5.07
CA THR A 104 -2.61 -4.65 -5.42
C THR A 104 -1.89 -5.83 -6.06
N GLU A 105 -0.94 -5.56 -6.96
CA GLU A 105 -0.09 -6.60 -7.57
C GLU A 105 0.72 -7.35 -6.51
N GLN A 106 1.32 -6.65 -5.54
CA GLN A 106 2.06 -7.29 -4.44
C GLN A 106 1.14 -8.11 -3.55
N ALA A 107 -0.04 -7.61 -3.19
CA ALA A 107 -1.02 -8.36 -2.41
C ALA A 107 -1.44 -9.63 -3.15
N ALA A 108 -1.75 -9.55 -4.45
CA ALA A 108 -2.11 -10.72 -5.27
C ALA A 108 -0.98 -11.77 -5.32
N ILE A 109 0.27 -11.33 -5.51
CA ILE A 109 1.44 -12.21 -5.50
C ILE A 109 1.60 -12.91 -4.14
N ILE A 110 1.43 -12.19 -3.03
CA ILE A 110 1.53 -12.75 -1.69
C ILE A 110 0.40 -13.76 -1.43
N ARG A 111 -0.85 -13.40 -1.73
CA ARG A 111 -2.01 -14.31 -1.59
C ARG A 111 -1.82 -15.60 -2.38
N ARG A 112 -1.29 -15.50 -3.61
CA ARG A 112 -0.92 -16.67 -4.42
C ARG A 112 0.11 -17.55 -3.73
N LYS A 113 1.18 -16.95 -3.18
CA LYS A 113 2.24 -17.69 -2.45
C LYS A 113 1.71 -18.38 -1.19
N LEU A 114 0.70 -17.81 -0.54
CA LEU A 114 0.02 -18.39 0.62
C LEU A 114 -1.06 -19.42 0.25
N GLY A 115 -1.27 -19.72 -1.05
CA GLY A 115 -2.32 -20.64 -1.51
C GLY A 115 -3.74 -20.09 -1.40
N GLN A 116 -3.90 -18.79 -1.13
CA GLN A 116 -5.18 -18.12 -0.88
C GLN A 116 -5.79 -17.61 -2.19
N ARG A 117 -6.26 -18.52 -3.05
CA ARG A 117 -6.77 -18.19 -4.39
C ARG A 117 -7.96 -17.22 -4.36
N ASP A 118 -8.92 -17.45 -3.47
CA ASP A 118 -10.12 -16.61 -3.41
C ASP A 118 -9.78 -15.17 -2.99
N ASP A 119 -8.84 -15.02 -2.06
CA ASP A 119 -8.34 -13.71 -1.65
C ASP A 119 -7.51 -13.02 -2.75
N GLU A 120 -6.76 -13.79 -3.55
CA GLU A 120 -6.09 -13.26 -4.74
C GLU A 120 -7.12 -12.69 -5.73
N ILE A 121 -8.19 -13.44 -6.01
CA ILE A 121 -9.28 -12.98 -6.88
C ILE A 121 -9.97 -11.75 -6.30
N ALA A 122 -10.24 -11.75 -4.99
CA ALA A 122 -10.93 -10.66 -4.32
C ALA A 122 -10.15 -9.33 -4.40
N VAL A 123 -8.83 -9.35 -4.17
CA VAL A 123 -8.02 -8.12 -4.22
C VAL A 123 -7.90 -7.56 -5.65
N LEU A 124 -7.80 -8.43 -6.66
CA LEU A 124 -7.78 -8.00 -8.07
C LEU A 124 -9.12 -7.39 -8.50
N ARG A 125 -10.24 -8.02 -8.11
CA ARG A 125 -11.60 -7.51 -8.37
C ARG A 125 -11.85 -6.17 -7.70
N ARG A 126 -11.39 -6.00 -6.45
CA ARG A 126 -11.48 -4.72 -5.71
C ARG A 126 -10.86 -3.57 -6.50
N TRP A 127 -9.65 -3.75 -7.03
CA TRP A 127 -8.99 -2.70 -7.81
C TRP A 127 -9.72 -2.39 -9.12
N LEU A 128 -10.17 -3.42 -9.85
CA LEU A 128 -10.92 -3.22 -11.10
C LEU A 128 -12.24 -2.49 -10.89
N ALA A 129 -12.91 -2.69 -9.75
CA ALA A 129 -14.19 -2.05 -9.44
C ALA A 129 -14.08 -0.51 -9.41
N ILE A 130 -12.92 0.03 -8.98
CA ILE A 130 -12.68 1.47 -8.82
C ILE A 130 -11.74 2.06 -9.87
N CYS A 131 -11.10 1.22 -10.68
CA CYS A 131 -10.30 1.64 -11.82
C CYS A 131 -11.21 2.25 -12.91
N PRO A 132 -10.87 3.41 -13.49
CA PRO A 132 -11.58 3.96 -14.65
C PRO A 132 -11.64 2.98 -15.84
N PRO A 133 -12.78 2.83 -16.54
CA PRO A 133 -12.95 1.83 -17.60
C PRO A 133 -11.87 1.86 -18.70
N ASP A 134 -11.46 3.06 -19.11
CA ASP A 134 -10.41 3.32 -20.11
C ASP A 134 -9.03 2.80 -19.70
N ARG A 135 -8.83 2.49 -18.41
CA ARG A 135 -7.55 2.01 -17.85
C ARG A 135 -7.59 0.55 -17.40
N ARG A 136 -8.76 -0.11 -17.45
CA ARG A 136 -8.91 -1.51 -17.02
C ARG A 136 -8.26 -2.48 -17.99
N GLU A 137 -8.53 -2.29 -19.29
CA GLU A 137 -8.29 -3.30 -20.33
C GLU A 137 -6.82 -3.70 -20.46
N GLY A 138 -5.90 -2.73 -20.45
CA GLY A 138 -4.46 -2.97 -20.56
C GLY A 138 -3.75 -3.32 -19.24
N SER A 139 -4.46 -3.40 -18.12
CA SER A 139 -3.83 -3.56 -16.81
C SER A 139 -3.34 -4.99 -16.58
N ARG A 140 -2.17 -5.13 -15.95
CA ARG A 140 -1.65 -6.44 -15.49
C ARG A 140 -2.59 -7.11 -14.49
N ILE A 141 -3.34 -6.33 -13.72
CA ILE A 141 -4.35 -6.80 -12.78
C ILE A 141 -5.50 -7.52 -13.51
N LYS A 142 -6.03 -6.93 -14.59
CA LYS A 142 -7.06 -7.59 -15.42
C LYS A 142 -6.53 -8.89 -16.03
N GLN A 143 -5.37 -8.84 -16.67
CA GLN A 143 -4.72 -10.01 -17.27
C GLN A 143 -4.49 -11.13 -16.27
N ARG A 144 -4.15 -10.80 -15.01
CA ARG A 144 -4.00 -11.80 -13.95
C ARG A 144 -5.33 -12.41 -13.56
N LEU A 145 -6.37 -11.60 -13.41
CA LEU A 145 -7.71 -12.07 -13.05
C LEU A 145 -8.30 -13.00 -14.12
N GLU A 146 -8.12 -12.70 -15.40
CA GLU A 146 -8.57 -13.54 -16.52
C GLU A 146 -7.92 -14.93 -16.51
N LYS A 147 -6.67 -15.05 -16.02
CA LYS A 147 -5.98 -16.35 -15.85
C LYS A 147 -6.44 -17.13 -14.62
N LEU A 148 -7.28 -16.54 -13.77
CA LEU A 148 -7.82 -17.14 -12.55
C LEU A 148 -9.31 -17.48 -12.66
N ALA A 149 -9.99 -16.99 -13.71
CA ALA A 149 -11.31 -17.46 -14.12
C ALA A 149 -11.18 -18.79 -14.86
#